data_AF-A0A372LGX8-F1
#
_entry.id   AF-A0A372LGX8-F1
#
_cell.length_a   1.000
_cell.length_b   1.000
_cell.length_c   1.000
_cell.angle_alpha   90.00
_cell.angle_beta   90.00
_cell.angle_gamma   90.00
#
_symmetry.space_group_name_H-M   'P 1'
#
loop_
_entity.id
_entity.type
_entity.pdbx_description
1 polymer ?
#
loop_
_entity_poly.entity_id
_entity_poly.type
_entity_poly.pdbx_seq_one_letter_code
_entity_poly.pdbx_strand_id
1 'polypeptide(L)'
;MHHRNHSLVTSKIKASMSRKGNCWDNACMENLFSHFKSECFHLYSHQTAEEVKDAVRRYIRFYNYQRFQEKLNNLSPYEYRTQAS
;
A
#
# COMPACT_ATOMS: atom_id res chain seq x y z
N MET A 1 5.15 14.22 -18.78
CA MET A 1 4.85 12.80 -19.10
C MET A 1 6.02 12.04 -19.75
N HIS A 2 6.83 12.68 -20.61
CA HIS A 2 8.00 12.03 -21.25
C HIS A 2 9.03 11.43 -20.27
N HIS A 3 9.32 12.11 -19.16
CA HIS A 3 10.35 11.65 -18.21
C HIS A 3 9.95 10.39 -17.42
N ARG A 4 8.66 10.24 -17.10
CA ARG A 4 8.13 9.10 -16.30
C ARG A 4 8.19 7.79 -17.09
N ASN A 5 7.87 7.84 -18.38
CA ASN A 5 7.93 6.66 -19.24
C ASN A 5 9.36 6.21 -19.49
N HIS A 6 10.31 7.15 -19.62
CA HIS A 6 11.72 6.83 -19.80
C HIS A 6 12.27 6.00 -18.63
N SER A 7 12.01 6.41 -17.38
CA SER A 7 12.45 5.67 -16.20
C SER A 7 11.89 4.24 -16.12
N LEU A 8 10.64 4.03 -16.53
CA LEU A 8 10.01 2.71 -16.54
C LEU A 8 10.62 1.81 -17.62
N VAL A 9 10.89 2.37 -18.81
CA VAL A 9 11.56 1.66 -19.91
C VAL A 9 12.97 1.25 -19.52
N THR A 10 13.77 2.15 -18.94
CA THR A 10 15.12 1.82 -18.43
C THR A 10 15.07 0.71 -17.38
N SER A 11 14.03 0.69 -16.53
CA SER A 11 13.84 -0.32 -15.49
C SER A 11 13.16 -1.60 -15.98
N LYS A 12 12.88 -1.73 -17.29
CA LYS A 12 12.14 -2.85 -17.91
C LYS A 12 10.76 -3.10 -17.28
N ILE A 13 10.12 -2.06 -16.75
CA ILE A 13 8.77 -2.12 -16.18
C ILE A 13 7.75 -1.77 -17.27
N LYS A 14 6.80 -2.68 -17.52
CA LYS A 14 5.69 -2.43 -18.44
C LYS A 14 4.60 -1.63 -17.74
N ALA A 15 4.37 -0.39 -18.18
CA ALA A 15 3.23 0.40 -17.72
C ALA A 15 1.92 -0.22 -18.27
N SER A 16 0.95 -0.43 -17.38
CA SER A 16 -0.41 -0.83 -17.73
C SER A 16 -1.38 0.15 -17.08
N MET A 17 -2.33 0.67 -17.85
CA MET A 17 -3.36 1.58 -17.35
C MET A 17 -4.72 0.90 -17.49
N SER A 18 -5.47 0.87 -16.40
CA SER A 18 -6.86 0.41 -16.39
C SER A 18 -7.72 1.27 -17.33
N ARG A 19 -8.72 0.65 -17.97
CA ARG A 19 -9.71 1.40 -18.73
C ARG A 19 -10.49 2.33 -17.80
N LYS A 20 -10.90 3.49 -18.32
CA LYS A 20 -11.78 4.42 -17.59
C LYS A 20 -13.05 3.67 -17.17
N GLY A 21 -13.37 3.70 -15.87
CA GLY A 21 -14.51 2.98 -15.30
C GLY A 21 -14.21 1.59 -14.73
N ASN A 22 -12.97 1.09 -14.81
CA ASN A 22 -12.56 -0.14 -14.12
C ASN A 22 -11.95 0.15 -12.74
N CYS A 23 -12.73 0.06 -11.67
CA CYS A 23 -12.25 0.27 -10.30
C CYS A 23 -11.54 -0.95 -9.70
N TRP A 24 -11.73 -2.16 -10.27
CA TRP A 24 -11.22 -3.41 -9.69
C TRP A 24 -9.69 -3.42 -9.57
N ASP A 25 -9.00 -2.85 -10.55
CA ASP A 25 -7.53 -2.76 -10.56
C ASP A 25 -7.00 -1.85 -9.43
N ASN A 26 -7.80 -0.86 -9.00
CA ASN A 26 -7.45 0.07 -7.94
C ASN A 26 -8.02 -0.32 -6.57
N ALA A 27 -9.02 -1.22 -6.53
CA ALA A 27 -9.76 -1.56 -5.32
C ALA A 27 -8.86 -2.01 -4.16
N CYS A 28 -7.79 -2.78 -4.43
CA CYS A 28 -6.82 -3.18 -3.41
C CYS A 28 -6.09 -1.98 -2.80
N MET A 29 -5.69 -1.01 -3.62
CA MET A 29 -5.03 0.21 -3.15
C MET A 29 -6.02 1.13 -2.42
N GLU A 30 -7.26 1.24 -2.90
CA GLU A 30 -8.31 2.00 -2.22
C GLU A 30 -8.59 1.45 -0.83
N ASN A 31 -8.65 0.13 -0.69
CA ASN A 31 -8.84 -0.54 0.60
C ASN A 31 -7.65 -0.24 1.55
N LEU A 32 -6.41 -0.38 1.06
CA LEU A 32 -5.23 0.01 1.82
C LEU A 32 -5.30 1.45 2.32
N PHE A 33 -5.67 2.40 1.45
CA PHE A 33 -5.76 3.81 1.82
C PHE A 33 -6.91 4.11 2.78
N SER A 34 -8.01 3.37 2.69
CA SER A 34 -9.13 3.47 3.61
C SER A 34 -8.70 3.08 5.03
N HIS A 35 -8.06 1.92 5.17
CA HIS A 35 -7.48 1.46 6.44
C HIS A 35 -6.39 2.38 6.96
N PHE A 36 -5.50 2.84 6.09
CA PHE A 36 -4.42 3.73 6.48
C PHE A 36 -4.95 5.04 7.08
N LYS A 37 -5.94 5.65 6.45
CA LYS A 37 -6.52 6.90 6.98
C LYS A 37 -7.23 6.66 8.30
N SER A 38 -8.07 5.63 8.41
CA SER A 38 -8.85 5.33 9.62
C SER A 38 -7.97 4.96 10.81
N GLU A 39 -6.94 4.16 10.60
CA GLU A 39 -6.12 3.61 11.68
C GLU A 39 -4.91 4.51 12.02
N CYS A 40 -4.36 5.25 11.05
CA CYS A 40 -3.16 6.05 11.25
C CYS A 40 -3.44 7.53 11.53
N PHE A 41 -4.46 8.15 10.90
CA PHE A 41 -4.66 9.60 10.95
C PHE A 41 -5.95 10.02 11.66
N HIS A 42 -6.99 9.21 11.64
CA HIS A 42 -8.23 9.56 12.35
C HIS A 42 -8.11 9.41 13.88
N LEU A 43 -7.11 8.67 14.36
CA LEU A 43 -6.87 8.40 15.79
C LEU A 43 -5.75 9.26 16.40
N TYR A 44 -4.95 9.96 15.58
CA TYR A 44 -3.74 10.67 16.03
C TYR A 44 -3.59 12.01 15.31
N SER A 45 -3.23 13.05 16.07
CA SER A 45 -2.85 14.35 15.51
C SER A 45 -1.34 14.38 15.27
N HIS A 46 -0.91 14.84 14.09
CA HIS A 46 0.49 15.06 13.76
C HIS A 46 0.72 16.55 13.54
N GLN A 47 1.74 17.10 14.18
CA GLN A 47 2.05 18.53 14.15
C GLN A 47 3.16 18.86 13.16
N THR A 48 3.99 17.87 12.80
CA THR A 48 5.15 18.07 11.93
C THR A 48 5.19 17.07 10.76
N ALA A 49 5.87 17.47 9.67
CA ALA A 49 6.07 16.59 8.52
C ALA A 49 6.90 15.34 8.87
N GLU A 50 7.84 15.43 9.81
CA GLU A 50 8.63 14.27 10.26
C GLU A 50 7.78 13.27 11.03
N GLU A 51 6.89 13.72 11.91
CA GLU A 51 5.93 12.84 12.59
C GLU A 51 5.04 12.09 11.61
N VAL A 52 4.59 12.76 10.54
CA VAL A 52 3.81 12.13 9.48
C VAL A 52 4.62 11.06 8.76
N LYS A 53 5.88 11.35 8.40
CA LYS A 53 6.76 10.35 7.76
C LYS A 53 6.97 9.13 8.65
N ASP A 54 7.17 9.34 9.95
CA ASP A 54 7.38 8.25 10.89
C ASP A 54 6.11 7.46 11.17
N ALA A 55 4.94 8.11 11.20
CA ALA A 55 3.65 7.45 11.26
C ALA A 55 3.43 6.55 10.03
N VAL A 56 3.71 7.07 8.81
CA VAL A 56 3.64 6.30 7.56
C VAL A 56 4.56 5.08 7.62
N ARG A 57 5.83 5.27 7.99
CA ARG A 57 6.82 4.17 8.07
C ARG A 57 6.37 3.08 9.04
N ARG A 58 5.92 3.47 10.24
CA ARG A 58 5.43 2.53 11.25
C ARG A 58 4.19 1.79 10.77
N TYR A 59 3.23 2.49 10.15
CA TYR A 59 2.02 1.89 9.65
C TYR A 59 2.30 0.86 8.54
N ILE A 60 3.15 1.20 7.57
CA ILE A 60 3.51 0.27 6.49
C ILE A 60 4.21 -0.98 7.03
N ARG A 61 5.05 -0.85 8.07
CA ARG A 61 5.67 -2.00 8.73
C ARG A 61 4.62 -2.86 9.43
N PHE A 62 3.72 -2.26 10.21
CA PHE A 62 2.61 -2.95 10.84
C PHE A 62 1.75 -3.69 9.81
N TYR A 63 1.33 -3.01 8.75
CA TYR A 63 0.47 -3.57 7.71
C TYR A 63 1.09 -4.81 7.06
N ASN A 64 2.39 -4.78 6.74
CA ASN A 64 3.03 -5.91 6.04
C ASN A 64 3.37 -7.09 6.95
N TYR A 65 3.79 -6.84 8.20
CA TYR A 65 4.41 -7.87 9.04
C TYR A 65 3.57 -8.30 10.25
N GLN A 66 2.52 -7.55 10.60
CA GLN A 66 1.78 -7.76 11.86
C GLN A 66 0.26 -7.74 11.68
N ARG A 67 -0.25 -7.16 10.59
CA ARG A 67 -1.69 -7.09 10.35
C ARG A 67 -2.25 -8.47 10.04
N PHE A 68 -2.97 -9.05 10.99
CA PHE A 68 -3.75 -10.26 10.75
C PHE A 68 -4.90 -9.98 9.78
N GLN A 69 -5.03 -10.83 8.77
CA GLN A 69 -6.15 -10.79 7.86
C GLN A 69 -6.88 -12.14 7.92
N GLU A 70 -8.16 -12.12 8.29
CA GLU A 70 -8.99 -13.33 8.37
C GLU A 70 -9.01 -14.07 7.03
N LYS A 71 -9.09 -13.33 5.92
CA LYS A 71 -9.02 -13.87 4.55
C LYS A 71 -7.70 -14.56 4.20
N LEU A 72 -6.64 -14.32 4.98
CA LEU A 72 -5.31 -14.93 4.81
C LEU A 72 -5.02 -15.96 5.90
N ASN A 73 -6.03 -16.63 6.46
CA ASN A 73 -5.87 -17.58 7.57
C ASN A 73 -5.20 -16.96 8.80
N ASN A 74 -5.52 -15.70 9.10
CA ASN A 74 -4.89 -14.92 10.18
C ASN A 74 -3.37 -14.76 10.04
N LEU A 75 -2.85 -14.80 8.82
CA LEU A 75 -1.45 -14.48 8.53
C LEU A 75 -1.31 -13.00 8.18
N SER A 76 -0.13 -12.44 8.45
CA SER A 76 0.26 -11.16 7.87
C SER A 76 0.47 -11.29 6.35
N PRO A 77 0.39 -10.18 5.60
CA PRO A 77 0.68 -10.20 4.16
C PRO A 77 2.06 -10.78 3.81
N TYR A 78 3.06 -10.55 4.67
CA TYR A 78 4.39 -11.12 4.50
C TYR A 78 4.38 -12.64 4.68
N GLU A 79 3.82 -13.13 5.79
CA GLU A 79 3.77 -14.57 6.08
C GLU A 79 2.97 -15.34 5.04
N TYR A 80 1.84 -14.79 4.58
CA TYR A 80 1.06 -15.40 3.52
C TYR A 80 1.87 -15.55 2.22
N ARG A 81 2.67 -14.52 1.87
CA ARG A 81 3.53 -14.55 0.68
C ARG A 81 4.65 -15.59 0.79
N THR A 82 5.28 -15.71 1.97
CA THR A 82 6.39 -16.64 2.17
C THR A 82 5.94 -18.09 2.29
N GLN A 83 4.72 -18.36 2.75
CA GLN A 83 4.13 -19.70 2.75
C GLN A 83 3.64 -20.16 1.38
N ALA A 84 3.23 -19.23 0.51
CA ALA A 84 2.81 -19.52 -0.85
C ALA A 84 3.97 -19.72 -1.85
N SER A 85 5.21 -19.83 -1.35
CA SER A 85 6.44 -20.00 -2.15
C SER A 85 6.91 -21.45 -2.17
#